data_AF-A0A847ZRH9-F1
#
_entry.id   AF-A0A847ZRH9-F1
#
_cell.length_a   1.000
_cell.length_b   1.000
_cell.length_c   1.000
_cell.angle_alpha   90.00
_cell.angle_beta   90.00
_cell.angle_gamma   90.00
#
_symmetry.space_group_name_H-M   'P 1'
#
loop_
_entity.id
_entity.type
_entity.pdbx_description
1 polymer ?
#
loop_
_entity_poly.entity_id
_entity_poly.type
_entity_poly.pdbx_seq_one_letter_code
_entity_poly.pdbx_strand_id
1 'polypeptide(L)'
;MSLSELTTLTASLGFTERNDPFKLFADWMADAKKSEPNDPDAMAVATVDEDGLPNVRMILLKEFDERGFVFYTNFESQKGHEILATGKAALVFHWKTLRRQVRVRGIAEKVTDAEADAYFKSRPRDSRIGAWASQQSRPLTARFELETAVAMNTARFGLGDVPRPPHWSGFRIRPLSIEFWHDRPFRLHDRVVFRRENPDGEFSKARLYP
;
A
#
# COMPACT_ATOMS: atom_id res chain seq x y z
N MET A 1 -7.91 -31.35 24.67
CA MET A 1 -7.90 -29.89 24.86
C MET A 1 -8.76 -29.60 26.08
N SER A 2 -8.20 -29.01 27.13
CA SER A 2 -8.93 -28.76 28.37
C SER A 2 -9.90 -27.59 28.21
N LEU A 3 -10.93 -27.52 29.06
CA LEU A 3 -11.78 -26.32 29.13
C LEU A 3 -10.96 -25.05 29.43
N SER A 4 -9.87 -25.14 30.21
CA SER A 4 -9.01 -24.00 30.51
C SER A 4 -8.19 -23.50 29.29
N GLU A 5 -7.79 -24.40 28.39
CA GLU A 5 -7.17 -24.03 27.11
C GLU A 5 -8.18 -23.32 26.20
N LEU A 6 -9.43 -23.80 26.16
CA LEU A 6 -10.54 -23.15 25.47
C LEU A 6 -10.85 -21.76 26.04
N THR A 7 -10.86 -21.60 27.37
CA THR A 7 -11.11 -20.30 28.02
C THR A 7 -10.00 -19.28 27.73
N THR A 8 -8.75 -19.73 27.65
CA THR A 8 -7.60 -18.86 27.31
C THR A 8 -7.59 -18.48 25.82
N LEU A 9 -8.06 -19.37 24.95
CA LEU A 9 -8.32 -19.09 23.53
C LEU A 9 -9.46 -18.07 23.33
N THR A 10 -10.48 -18.08 24.18
CA THR A 10 -11.61 -17.12 24.13
C THR A 10 -11.32 -15.78 24.80
N ALA A 11 -10.31 -15.68 25.67
CA ALA A 11 -10.04 -14.48 26.47
C ALA A 11 -9.36 -13.33 25.71
N SER A 12 -8.90 -13.55 24.47
CA SER A 12 -8.38 -12.47 23.63
C SER A 12 -9.55 -11.72 22.95
N LEU A 13 -10.30 -10.93 23.71
CA LEU A 13 -11.12 -9.81 23.22
C LEU A 13 -10.25 -8.68 22.62
N GLY A 14 -9.10 -9.03 22.03
CA GLY A 14 -8.04 -8.11 21.63
C GLY A 14 -8.43 -7.23 20.45
N PHE A 15 -7.69 -7.31 19.35
CA PHE A 15 -7.99 -6.49 18.17
C PHE A 15 -9.38 -6.76 17.57
N THR A 16 -10.02 -7.88 17.91
CA THR A 16 -11.34 -8.27 17.39
C THR A 16 -12.48 -7.36 17.87
N GLU A 17 -12.33 -6.75 19.05
CA GLU A 17 -13.33 -5.84 19.62
C GLU A 17 -13.19 -4.39 19.14
N ARG A 18 -12.12 -4.09 18.40
CA ARG A 18 -11.91 -2.75 17.83
C ARG A 18 -12.98 -2.45 16.78
N ASN A 19 -13.45 -1.20 16.78
CA ASN A 19 -14.51 -0.74 15.86
C ASN A 19 -14.01 0.25 14.81
N ASP A 20 -12.85 0.85 15.04
CA ASP A 20 -12.20 1.76 14.10
C ASP A 20 -11.05 1.04 13.38
N PRO A 21 -11.20 0.73 12.08
CA PRO A 21 -10.17 0.03 11.32
C PRO A 21 -8.92 0.88 11.08
N PHE A 22 -9.03 2.21 10.96
CA PHE A 22 -7.88 3.07 10.70
C PHE A 22 -7.02 3.20 11.95
N LYS A 23 -7.63 3.35 13.12
CA LYS A 23 -6.90 3.35 14.39
C LYS A 23 -6.26 1.99 14.66
N LEU A 24 -6.95 0.88 14.36
CA LEU A 24 -6.37 -0.45 14.49
C LEU A 24 -5.17 -0.64 13.54
N PHE A 25 -5.27 -0.18 12.29
CA PHE A 25 -4.15 -0.19 11.36
C PHE A 25 -2.97 0.64 11.87
N ALA A 26 -3.24 1.84 12.40
CA ALA A 26 -2.20 2.70 12.96
C ALA A 26 -1.43 2.02 14.10
N ASP A 27 -2.14 1.34 15.01
CA ASP A 27 -1.53 0.59 16.10
C ASP A 27 -0.65 -0.56 15.57
N TRP A 28 -1.15 -1.34 14.60
CA TRP A 28 -0.38 -2.45 14.02
C TRP A 28 0.83 -1.97 13.20
N MET A 29 0.70 -0.85 12.48
CA MET A 29 1.81 -0.22 11.78
C MET A 29 2.87 0.30 12.77
N ALA A 30 2.46 0.84 13.93
CA ALA A 30 3.37 1.27 14.98
C ALA A 30 4.13 0.08 15.60
N ASP A 31 3.47 -1.07 15.77
CA ASP A 31 4.15 -2.31 16.17
C ASP A 31 5.14 -2.78 15.10
N ALA A 32 4.73 -2.80 13.83
CA ALA A 32 5.58 -3.22 12.72
C ALA A 32 6.84 -2.37 12.59
N LYS A 33 6.73 -1.04 12.78
CA LYS A 33 7.87 -0.11 12.79
C LYS A 33 8.91 -0.43 13.88
N LYS A 34 8.52 -1.13 14.95
CA LYS A 34 9.43 -1.50 16.05
C LYS A 34 10.09 -2.87 15.81
N SER A 35 9.47 -3.75 15.04
CA SER A 35 9.86 -5.17 14.98
C SER A 35 10.31 -5.66 13.61
N GLU A 36 9.80 -5.09 12.51
CA GLU A 36 10.19 -5.54 11.18
C GLU A 36 11.61 -5.08 10.84
N PRO A 37 12.46 -5.96 10.28
CA PRO A 37 13.87 -5.65 10.08
C PRO A 37 14.10 -4.56 9.03
N ASN A 38 13.22 -4.45 8.02
CA ASN A 38 13.26 -3.44 6.97
C ASN A 38 11.84 -3.14 6.48
N ASP A 39 11.64 -1.93 5.96
CA ASP A 39 10.44 -1.48 5.24
C ASP A 39 9.10 -1.94 5.88
N PRO A 40 8.81 -1.55 7.13
CA PRO A 40 7.53 -1.88 7.78
C PRO A 40 6.32 -1.33 7.01
N ASP A 41 6.53 -0.31 6.15
CA ASP A 41 5.56 0.30 5.24
C ASP A 41 5.46 -0.41 3.88
N ALA A 42 6.22 -1.49 3.64
CA ALA A 42 6.11 -2.28 2.42
C ALA A 42 4.76 -3.01 2.33
N MET A 43 4.16 -2.94 1.14
CA MET A 43 2.91 -3.62 0.82
C MET A 43 2.93 -4.14 -0.61
N ALA A 44 2.24 -5.25 -0.86
CA ALA A 44 1.93 -5.65 -2.23
C ALA A 44 0.68 -4.91 -2.70
N VAL A 45 0.71 -4.35 -3.91
CA VAL A 45 -0.47 -3.80 -4.57
C VAL A 45 -0.88 -4.70 -5.73
N ALA A 46 -2.11 -5.19 -5.68
CA ALA A 46 -2.76 -5.89 -6.76
C ALA A 46 -3.67 -4.92 -7.53
N THR A 47 -3.61 -5.00 -8.85
CA THR A 47 -4.41 -4.21 -9.81
C THR A 47 -4.91 -5.16 -10.89
N VAL A 48 -5.86 -4.71 -11.70
CA VAL A 48 -6.46 -5.51 -12.77
C VAL A 48 -6.49 -4.67 -14.04
N ASP A 49 -6.29 -5.30 -15.19
CA ASP A 49 -6.55 -4.67 -16.48
C ASP A 49 -8.07 -4.60 -16.77
N GLU A 50 -8.41 -4.06 -17.94
CA GLU A 50 -9.81 -3.86 -18.36
C GLU A 50 -10.58 -5.18 -18.53
N ASP A 51 -9.87 -6.27 -18.85
CA ASP A 51 -10.43 -7.62 -18.98
C ASP A 51 -10.52 -8.35 -17.62
N GLY A 52 -9.93 -7.79 -16.57
CA GLY A 52 -9.95 -8.32 -15.21
C GLY A 52 -8.79 -9.28 -14.87
N LEU A 53 -7.76 -9.37 -15.73
CA LEU A 53 -6.57 -10.16 -15.44
C LEU A 53 -5.70 -9.41 -14.40
N PRO A 54 -5.30 -10.06 -13.29
CA PRO A 54 -4.62 -9.38 -12.21
C PRO A 54 -3.10 -9.30 -12.39
N ASN A 55 -2.53 -8.19 -11.94
CA ASN A 55 -1.09 -8.03 -11.71
C ASN A 55 -0.80 -7.67 -10.24
N VAL A 56 0.37 -8.03 -9.73
CA VAL A 56 0.80 -7.72 -8.36
C VAL A 56 2.29 -7.36 -8.30
N ARG A 57 2.64 -6.42 -7.43
CA ARG A 57 4.03 -6.01 -7.16
C ARG A 57 4.17 -5.34 -5.80
N MET A 58 5.38 -5.29 -5.27
CA MET A 58 5.69 -4.55 -4.04
C MET A 58 5.78 -3.04 -4.30
N ILE A 59 5.27 -2.28 -3.35
CA ILE A 59 5.37 -0.82 -3.24
C ILE A 59 5.48 -0.44 -1.75
N LEU A 60 5.64 0.84 -1.47
CA LEU A 60 5.68 1.36 -0.11
C LEU A 60 4.46 2.25 0.14
N LEU A 61 3.79 2.06 1.27
CA LEU A 61 2.84 3.02 1.80
C LEU A 61 3.57 4.33 2.14
N LYS A 62 2.98 5.48 1.83
CA LYS A 62 3.59 6.77 2.18
C LYS A 62 2.77 7.58 3.16
N GLU A 63 1.46 7.56 2.99
CA GLU A 63 0.55 8.23 3.89
C GLU A 63 -0.69 7.37 4.05
N PHE A 64 -1.35 7.45 5.19
CA PHE A 64 -2.70 6.95 5.35
C PHE A 64 -3.44 7.79 6.38
N ASP A 65 -4.74 7.93 6.16
CA ASP A 65 -5.69 8.55 7.08
C ASP A 65 -7.09 7.94 6.80
N GLU A 66 -8.14 8.51 7.38
CA GLU A 66 -9.52 8.05 7.19
C GLU A 66 -10.00 8.12 5.72
N ARG A 67 -9.33 8.91 4.87
CA ARG A 67 -9.61 8.99 3.42
C ARG A 67 -9.05 7.78 2.68
N GLY A 68 -7.99 7.14 3.19
CA GLY A 68 -7.44 5.91 2.62
C GLY A 68 -5.92 5.78 2.68
N PHE A 69 -5.38 4.91 1.83
CA PHE A 69 -3.96 4.53 1.80
C PHE A 69 -3.28 5.08 0.55
N VAL A 70 -2.19 5.82 0.72
CA VAL A 70 -1.52 6.55 -0.38
C VAL A 70 -0.18 5.92 -0.73
N PHE A 71 0.05 5.75 -2.03
CA PHE A 71 1.36 5.45 -2.59
C PHE A 71 1.59 6.27 -3.86
N TYR A 72 2.86 6.48 -4.21
CA TYR A 72 3.26 7.28 -5.37
C TYR A 72 3.95 6.42 -6.44
N THR A 73 3.69 6.72 -7.71
CA THR A 73 4.15 5.90 -8.84
C THR A 73 4.20 6.68 -10.15
N ASN A 74 4.67 6.02 -11.21
CA ASN A 74 4.57 6.52 -12.58
C ASN A 74 3.24 6.06 -13.19
N PHE A 75 2.42 6.99 -13.66
CA PHE A 75 1.12 6.73 -14.29
C PHE A 75 1.24 5.99 -15.63
N GLU A 76 2.39 6.04 -16.29
CA GLU A 76 2.68 5.26 -17.51
C GLU A 76 3.22 3.84 -17.22
N SER A 77 3.29 3.44 -15.95
CA SER A 77 3.64 2.06 -15.60
C SER A 77 2.43 1.13 -15.76
N GLN A 78 2.67 -0.19 -15.81
CA GLN A 78 1.58 -1.19 -15.89
C GLN A 78 0.49 -0.96 -14.84
N LYS A 79 0.88 -0.76 -13.56
CA LYS A 79 -0.06 -0.50 -12.47
C LYS A 79 -0.77 0.85 -12.62
N GLY A 80 -0.10 1.83 -13.22
CA GLY A 80 -0.63 3.15 -13.49
C GLY A 80 -1.76 3.07 -14.51
N HIS A 81 -1.50 2.44 -15.65
CA HIS A 81 -2.50 2.19 -16.69
C HIS A 81 -3.71 1.41 -16.14
N GLU A 82 -3.48 0.29 -15.46
CA GLU A 82 -4.53 -0.54 -14.87
C GLU A 82 -5.43 0.21 -13.87
N ILE A 83 -4.82 1.01 -12.99
CA ILE A 83 -5.58 1.82 -12.02
C ILE A 83 -6.35 2.93 -12.71
N LEU A 84 -5.75 3.62 -13.67
CA LEU A 84 -6.41 4.70 -14.40
C LEU A 84 -7.60 4.20 -15.22
N ALA A 85 -7.52 2.99 -15.76
CA ALA A 85 -8.60 2.37 -16.52
C ALA A 85 -9.72 1.84 -15.62
N THR A 86 -9.38 1.14 -14.54
CA THR A 86 -10.36 0.37 -13.76
C THR A 86 -10.79 1.02 -12.45
N GLY A 87 -9.98 1.92 -11.90
CA GLY A 87 -10.17 2.49 -10.56
C GLY A 87 -10.08 1.46 -9.43
N LYS A 88 -9.58 0.24 -9.67
CA LYS A 88 -9.59 -0.87 -8.69
C LYS A 88 -8.18 -1.21 -8.22
N ALA A 89 -8.03 -1.35 -6.91
CA ALA A 89 -6.81 -1.90 -6.34
C ALA A 89 -7.08 -2.66 -5.02
N ALA A 90 -6.16 -3.55 -4.70
CA ALA A 90 -6.08 -4.19 -3.40
C ALA A 90 -4.65 -4.10 -2.85
N LEU A 91 -4.52 -3.99 -1.53
CA LEU A 91 -3.24 -3.93 -0.82
C LEU A 91 -3.14 -5.12 0.14
N VAL A 92 -1.93 -5.62 0.33
CA VAL A 92 -1.62 -6.52 1.45
C VAL A 92 -0.35 -6.08 2.16
N PHE A 93 -0.46 -5.90 3.47
CA PHE A 93 0.66 -5.76 4.39
C PHE A 93 0.86 -7.11 5.06
N HIS A 94 2.10 -7.58 5.13
CA HIS A 94 2.43 -8.85 5.77
C HIS A 94 3.67 -8.68 6.66
N TRP A 95 3.44 -8.62 7.96
CA TRP A 95 4.46 -8.44 8.98
C TRP A 95 4.79 -9.80 9.59
N LYS A 96 5.82 -10.45 9.03
CA LYS A 96 6.22 -11.81 9.40
C LYS A 96 6.65 -11.90 10.86
N THR A 97 7.33 -10.87 11.38
CA THR A 97 7.81 -10.86 12.77
C THR A 97 6.66 -10.85 13.76
N LEU A 98 5.56 -10.19 13.42
CA LEU A 98 4.35 -10.12 14.22
C LEU A 98 3.34 -11.23 13.92
N ARG A 99 3.54 -11.96 12.81
CA ARG A 99 2.59 -12.92 12.25
C ARG A 99 1.21 -12.30 12.03
N ARG A 100 1.21 -11.09 11.47
CA ARG A 100 0.02 -10.28 11.20
C ARG A 100 -0.06 -9.94 9.73
N GLN A 101 -1.29 -9.85 9.23
CA GLN A 101 -1.58 -9.42 7.87
C GLN A 101 -2.74 -8.43 7.88
N VAL A 102 -2.64 -7.40 7.04
CA VAL A 102 -3.76 -6.51 6.73
C VAL A 102 -4.02 -6.53 5.23
N ARG A 103 -5.27 -6.76 4.85
CA ARG A 103 -5.73 -6.66 3.46
C ARG A 103 -6.62 -5.45 3.31
N VAL A 104 -6.43 -4.69 2.24
CA VAL A 104 -7.30 -3.57 1.88
C VAL A 104 -7.83 -3.80 0.47
N ARG A 105 -9.11 -3.56 0.22
CA ARG A 105 -9.70 -3.51 -1.12
C ARG A 105 -10.47 -2.21 -1.25
N GLY A 106 -10.32 -1.51 -2.37
CA GLY A 106 -10.95 -0.20 -2.51
C GLY A 106 -10.90 0.37 -3.91
N ILE A 107 -11.45 1.58 -4.00
CA ILE A 107 -11.40 2.42 -5.19
C ILE A 107 -10.12 3.24 -5.14
N ALA A 108 -9.36 3.24 -6.23
CA ALA A 108 -8.13 3.99 -6.38
C ALA A 108 -8.42 5.31 -7.08
N GLU A 109 -8.08 6.42 -6.42
CA GLU A 109 -8.24 7.77 -6.95
C GLU A 109 -6.88 8.47 -7.03
N LYS A 110 -6.72 9.40 -7.97
CA LYS A 110 -5.52 10.23 -8.02
C LYS A 110 -5.45 11.12 -6.78
N VAL A 111 -4.26 11.25 -6.19
CA VAL A 111 -4.00 12.33 -5.23
C VAL A 111 -4.02 13.68 -5.94
N THR A 112 -4.17 14.76 -5.19
CA THR A 112 -4.09 16.11 -5.77
C THR A 112 -2.68 16.40 -6.27
N ASP A 113 -2.54 17.30 -7.25
CA ASP A 113 -1.21 17.73 -7.71
C ASP A 113 -0.39 18.35 -6.57
N ALA A 114 -1.03 19.08 -5.66
CA ALA A 114 -0.37 19.64 -4.48
C ALA A 114 0.19 18.55 -3.54
N GLU A 115 -0.57 17.48 -3.28
CA GLU A 115 -0.10 16.32 -2.50
C GLU A 115 1.09 15.65 -3.21
N ALA A 116 0.99 15.43 -4.53
CA ALA A 116 2.07 14.84 -5.33
C ALA A 116 3.33 15.69 -5.38
N ASP A 117 3.21 17.02 -5.54
CA ASP A 117 4.32 17.97 -5.56
C ASP A 117 5.02 18.04 -4.20
N ALA A 118 4.25 18.14 -3.12
CA ALA A 118 4.78 18.17 -1.76
C ALA A 118 5.55 16.89 -1.43
N TYR A 119 4.97 15.71 -1.72
CA TYR A 119 5.66 14.46 -1.50
C TYR A 119 6.88 14.31 -2.41
N PHE A 120 6.77 14.63 -3.71
CA PHE A 120 7.90 14.55 -4.64
C PHE A 120 9.08 15.39 -4.14
N LYS A 121 8.84 16.64 -3.72
CA LYS A 121 9.86 17.55 -3.22
C LYS A 121 10.58 17.03 -1.97
N SER A 122 9.89 16.26 -1.12
CA SER A 122 10.50 15.65 0.08
C SER A 122 11.43 14.47 -0.22
N ARG A 123 11.35 13.89 -1.44
CA ARG A 123 12.18 12.75 -1.83
C ARG A 123 13.66 13.13 -1.97
N PRO A 124 14.59 12.20 -1.68
CA PRO A 124 16.00 12.39 -1.99
C PRO A 124 16.19 12.83 -3.45
N ARG A 125 17.15 13.72 -3.70
CA ARG A 125 17.41 14.29 -5.03
C ARG A 125 17.60 13.20 -6.08
N ASP A 126 18.37 12.17 -5.78
CA ASP A 126 18.63 11.06 -6.71
C ASP A 126 17.37 10.26 -7.03
N SER A 127 16.45 10.13 -6.08
CA SER A 127 15.13 9.54 -6.31
C SER A 127 14.25 10.39 -7.23
N ARG A 128 14.38 11.72 -7.17
CA ARG A 128 13.68 12.64 -8.09
C ARG A 128 14.28 12.58 -9.50
N ILE A 129 15.60 12.52 -9.62
CA ILE A 129 16.30 12.31 -10.91
C ILE A 129 15.90 10.96 -11.51
N GLY A 130 15.90 9.90 -10.70
CA GLY A 130 15.49 8.56 -11.12
C GLY A 130 14.05 8.50 -11.64
N ALA A 131 13.16 9.34 -11.10
CA ALA A 131 11.79 9.44 -11.61
C ALA A 131 11.71 10.03 -13.02
N TRP A 132 12.62 10.95 -13.40
CA TRP A 132 12.73 11.44 -14.77
C TRP A 132 13.41 10.46 -15.72
N ALA A 133 14.43 9.76 -15.23
CA ALA A 133 15.21 8.83 -16.04
C ALA A 133 14.46 7.51 -16.33
N SER A 134 13.62 7.07 -15.41
CA SER A 134 12.96 5.77 -15.49
C SER A 134 11.68 5.80 -16.34
N GLN A 135 11.73 5.16 -17.49
CA GLN A 135 10.54 4.76 -18.26
C GLN A 135 9.93 3.49 -17.65
N GLN A 136 9.35 3.64 -16.45
CA GLN A 136 8.91 2.51 -15.62
C GLN A 136 8.00 1.54 -16.39
N SER A 137 8.33 0.24 -16.34
CA SER A 137 7.61 -0.87 -17.01
C SER A 137 7.75 -0.97 -18.53
N ARG A 138 8.51 -0.10 -19.19
CA ARG A 138 8.85 -0.27 -20.61
C ARG A 138 10.03 -1.24 -20.78
N PRO A 139 10.14 -1.93 -21.93
CA PRO A 139 11.32 -2.76 -22.23
C PRO A 139 12.61 -1.94 -22.12
N LEU A 140 13.64 -2.55 -21.51
CA LEU A 140 14.99 -1.99 -21.41
C LEU A 140 15.93 -2.93 -22.17
N THR A 141 16.60 -2.42 -23.19
CA THR A 141 17.48 -3.24 -24.04
C THR A 141 18.74 -3.63 -23.28
N ALA A 142 19.32 -2.66 -22.55
CA ALA A 142 20.54 -2.85 -21.79
C ALA A 142 20.61 -1.94 -20.55
N ARG A 143 21.32 -2.40 -19.51
CA ARG A 143 21.54 -1.63 -18.28
C ARG A 143 22.14 -0.24 -18.55
N PHE A 144 23.04 -0.15 -19.52
CA PHE A 144 23.71 1.09 -19.91
C PHE A 144 22.74 2.19 -20.39
N GLU A 145 21.60 1.83 -20.98
CA GLU A 145 20.58 2.81 -21.40
C GLU A 145 20.00 3.55 -20.18
N LEU A 146 19.72 2.82 -19.09
CA LEU A 146 19.21 3.41 -17.85
C LEU A 146 20.27 4.32 -17.19
N GLU A 147 21.52 3.87 -17.14
CA GLU A 147 22.63 4.64 -16.56
C GLU A 147 22.88 5.93 -17.35
N THR A 148 22.81 5.85 -18.68
CA THR A 148 22.87 7.01 -19.57
C THR A 148 21.72 7.98 -19.30
N ALA A 149 20.49 7.47 -19.20
CA ALA A 149 19.31 8.30 -18.89
C ALA A 149 19.42 8.99 -17.52
N VAL A 150 19.98 8.31 -16.51
CA VAL A 150 20.27 8.90 -15.20
C VAL A 150 21.31 10.00 -15.33
N ALA A 151 22.45 9.75 -15.98
CA ALA A 151 23.51 10.75 -16.17
C ALA A 151 23.01 11.99 -16.93
N MET A 152 22.23 11.80 -18.00
CA MET A 152 21.61 12.88 -18.75
C MET A 152 20.67 13.73 -17.89
N ASN A 153 19.82 13.11 -17.08
CA ASN A 153 18.92 13.86 -16.19
C ASN A 153 19.66 14.51 -15.02
N THR A 154 20.72 13.88 -14.50
CA THR A 154 21.60 14.50 -13.50
C THR A 154 22.26 15.77 -14.05
N ALA A 155 22.77 15.72 -15.28
CA ALA A 155 23.33 16.90 -15.94
C ALA A 155 22.25 17.97 -16.21
N ARG A 156 21.09 17.55 -16.72
CA ARG A 156 19.94 18.43 -17.01
C ARG A 156 19.48 19.22 -15.78
N PHE A 157 19.43 18.58 -14.63
CA PHE A 157 19.00 19.21 -13.38
C PHE A 157 20.17 19.61 -12.49
N GLY A 158 21.41 19.63 -13.00
CA GLY A 158 22.64 19.75 -12.21
C GLY A 158 22.69 20.93 -11.26
N LEU A 159 22.01 22.03 -11.59
CA LEU A 159 21.79 23.18 -10.73
C LEU A 159 20.29 23.38 -10.49
N GLY A 160 19.92 23.72 -9.26
CA GLY A 160 18.55 24.04 -8.90
C GLY A 160 17.67 22.84 -8.55
N ASP A 161 16.37 23.07 -8.56
CA ASP A 161 15.37 22.09 -8.14
C ASP A 161 15.08 21.05 -9.22
N VAL A 162 14.70 19.83 -8.82
CA VAL A 162 14.21 18.80 -9.73
C VAL A 162 12.68 18.84 -9.67
N PRO A 163 11.99 19.34 -10.72
CA PRO A 163 10.53 19.38 -10.72
C PRO A 163 9.95 17.97 -10.83
N ARG A 164 8.69 17.78 -10.42
CA ARG A 164 7.98 16.51 -10.60
C ARG A 164 7.72 16.27 -12.10
N PRO A 165 8.03 15.07 -12.65
CA PRO A 165 7.62 14.73 -14.02
C PRO A 165 6.09 14.72 -14.15
N PRO A 166 5.52 15.13 -15.30
CA PRO A 166 4.06 15.20 -15.49
C PRO A 166 3.36 13.83 -15.40
N HIS A 167 4.08 12.74 -15.68
CA HIS A 167 3.58 11.37 -15.57
C HIS A 167 3.73 10.78 -14.16
N TRP A 168 4.32 11.51 -13.21
CA TRP A 168 4.56 11.01 -11.86
C TRP A 168 3.60 11.66 -10.87
N SER A 169 2.88 10.84 -10.10
CA SER A 169 1.93 11.29 -9.08
C SER A 169 1.62 10.15 -8.11
N GLY A 170 0.51 10.21 -7.39
CA GLY A 170 0.09 9.17 -6.44
C GLY A 170 -1.35 8.73 -6.61
N PHE A 171 -1.62 7.57 -6.01
CA PHE A 171 -2.96 7.04 -5.85
C PHE A 171 -3.30 6.91 -4.37
N ARG A 172 -4.54 7.24 -4.04
CA ARG A 172 -5.19 6.97 -2.76
C ARG A 172 -6.19 5.84 -2.95
N ILE A 173 -6.00 4.75 -2.21
CA ILE A 173 -6.96 3.65 -2.14
C ILE A 173 -7.97 3.97 -1.05
N ARG A 174 -9.18 4.35 -1.46
CA ARG A 174 -10.33 4.54 -0.57
C ARG A 174 -10.94 3.17 -0.26
N PRO A 175 -10.78 2.65 0.97
CA PRO A 175 -11.13 1.28 1.28
C PRO A 175 -12.64 1.06 1.23
N LEU A 176 -13.08 -0.03 0.60
CA LEU A 176 -14.41 -0.62 0.79
C LEU A 176 -14.35 -1.80 1.76
N SER A 177 -13.18 -2.42 1.90
CA SER A 177 -12.92 -3.46 2.88
C SER A 177 -11.51 -3.36 3.45
N ILE A 178 -11.40 -3.56 4.77
CA ILE A 178 -10.13 -3.73 5.49
C ILE A 178 -10.25 -5.00 6.33
N GLU A 179 -9.37 -5.97 6.13
CA GLU A 179 -9.32 -7.22 6.90
C GLU A 179 -8.03 -7.31 7.69
N PHE A 180 -8.15 -7.62 8.97
CA PHE A 180 -7.06 -7.89 9.90
C PHE A 180 -7.02 -9.38 10.19
N TRP A 181 -5.85 -9.98 9.98
CA TRP A 181 -5.58 -11.39 10.22
C TRP A 181 -4.41 -11.53 11.19
N HIS A 182 -4.56 -12.42 12.17
CA HIS A 182 -3.50 -12.75 13.13
C HIS A 182 -3.34 -14.26 13.25
N ASP A 183 -2.09 -14.73 13.16
CA ASP A 183 -1.72 -16.12 13.43
C ASP A 183 -2.14 -16.56 14.85
N ARG A 184 -2.58 -17.81 14.96
CA ARG A 184 -3.00 -18.46 16.22
C ARG A 184 -2.65 -19.95 16.16
N PRO A 185 -2.48 -20.61 17.32
CA PRO A 185 -2.26 -22.06 17.36
C PRO A 185 -3.32 -22.85 16.58
N PHE A 186 -2.93 -24.03 16.10
CA PHE A 186 -3.82 -24.98 15.41
C PHE A 186 -4.44 -24.44 14.10
N ARG A 187 -3.89 -23.37 13.51
CA ARG A 187 -4.43 -22.69 12.32
C ARG A 187 -5.80 -22.04 12.52
N LEU A 188 -6.20 -21.84 13.78
CA LEU A 188 -7.45 -21.17 14.15
C LEU A 188 -7.27 -19.65 14.21
N HIS A 189 -6.83 -19.08 13.09
CA HIS A 189 -6.46 -17.68 12.97
C HIS A 189 -7.63 -16.73 13.27
N ASP A 190 -7.34 -15.62 13.94
CA ASP A 190 -8.33 -14.57 14.14
C ASP A 190 -8.42 -13.70 12.89
N ARG A 191 -9.65 -13.50 12.40
CA ARG A 191 -9.94 -12.64 11.25
C ARG A 191 -11.09 -11.70 11.56
N VAL A 192 -10.83 -10.40 11.43
CA VAL A 192 -11.87 -9.36 11.51
C VAL A 192 -11.85 -8.54 10.24
N VAL A 193 -13.02 -8.37 9.65
CA VAL A 193 -13.19 -7.59 8.43
C VAL A 193 -14.17 -6.45 8.66
N PHE A 194 -13.76 -5.28 8.20
CA PHE A 194 -14.57 -4.09 8.12
C PHE A 194 -15.01 -3.92 6.67
N ARG A 195 -16.30 -3.67 6.42
CA ARG A 195 -16.86 -3.44 5.07
C ARG A 195 -17.83 -2.26 5.04
N ARG A 196 -17.81 -1.53 3.93
CA ARG A 196 -18.79 -0.48 3.61
C ARG A 196 -19.14 -0.53 2.13
N GLU A 197 -20.34 -0.08 1.78
CA GLU A 197 -20.83 -0.14 0.39
C GLU A 197 -20.18 0.91 -0.52
N ASN A 198 -19.85 2.07 0.03
CA ASN A 198 -19.20 3.16 -0.68
C ASN A 198 -18.13 3.83 0.20
N PRO A 199 -17.17 4.57 -0.39
CA PRO A 199 -16.05 5.18 0.33
C PRO A 199 -16.39 6.22 1.41
N ASP A 200 -17.63 6.68 1.48
CA ASP A 200 -18.12 7.68 2.45
C ASP A 200 -19.07 7.06 3.48
N GLY A 201 -19.39 5.77 3.34
CA GLY A 201 -20.26 5.03 4.24
C GLY A 201 -19.57 4.57 5.52
N GLU A 202 -20.40 4.18 6.48
CA GLU A 202 -19.95 3.58 7.74
C GLU A 202 -19.49 2.13 7.54
N PHE A 203 -18.48 1.73 8.33
CA PHE A 203 -18.02 0.34 8.34
C PHE A 203 -18.93 -0.54 9.19
N SER A 204 -19.43 -1.61 8.58
CA SER A 204 -19.88 -2.81 9.28
C SER A 204 -18.68 -3.69 9.64
N LYS A 205 -18.76 -4.43 10.76
CA LYS A 205 -17.70 -5.33 11.24
C LYS A 205 -18.21 -6.76 11.32
N ALA A 206 -17.39 -7.72 10.88
CA ALA A 206 -17.66 -9.15 11.03
C ALA A 206 -16.38 -9.92 11.40
N ARG A 207 -16.54 -11.03 12.13
CA ARG A 207 -15.48 -12.05 12.27
C ARG A 207 -15.61 -13.08 11.15
N LEU A 208 -14.48 -13.59 10.66
CA LEU A 208 -14.44 -14.63 9.63
C LEU A 208 -13.82 -15.91 10.21
N TYR A 209 -14.23 -17.07 9.71
CA TYR A 209 -13.46 -18.29 9.90
C TYR A 209 -12.07 -18.15 9.23
N PRO A 210 -11.02 -18.79 9.79
CA PRO A 210 -9.67 -18.77 9.23
C PRO A 210 -9.64 -19.24 7.77
#